data_AF-A0A5J5S4M2-F1
#
_entry.id   AF-A0A5J5S4M2-F1
#
_cell.length_a   1.000
_cell.length_b   1.000
_cell.length_c   1.000
_cell.angle_alpha   90.00
_cell.angle_beta   90.00
_cell.angle_gamma   90.00
#
_symmetry.space_group_name_H-M   'P 1'
#
loop_
_entity.id
_entity.type
_entity.pdbx_description
1 polymer ?
#
loop_
_entity_poly.entity_id
_entity_poly.type
_entity_poly.pdbx_seq_one_letter_code
_entity_poly.pdbx_strand_id
1 'polypeptide(L)'
;MARRYCYNDVAPLIAMVTAVCTNVGVNILFKEATSKGMNQYIFITYSYVVAALVLLPLSFIFPRLFLLGLIGFLAQICAYKGIADSSPTLASAMSNLGPAFTFILAVLFRKIDFTGK
;
A
#
# COMPACT_ATOMS: atom_id res chain seq x y z
N MET A 1 9.04 30.90 10.19
CA MET A 1 7.94 30.38 9.34
C MET A 1 8.42 29.63 8.09
N ALA A 2 9.52 30.03 7.43
CA ALA A 2 10.04 29.39 6.20
C ALA A 2 10.48 27.90 6.35
N ARG A 3 11.02 27.48 7.50
CA ARG A 3 11.50 26.09 7.71
C ARG A 3 10.39 25.03 7.67
N ARG A 4 9.15 25.36 8.09
CA ARG A 4 8.01 24.41 8.06
C ARG A 4 7.45 24.21 6.66
N TYR A 5 7.59 25.21 5.79
CA TYR A 5 7.16 25.12 4.39
C TYR A 5 8.08 24.19 3.60
N CYS A 6 9.39 24.41 3.73
CA CYS A 6 10.40 23.54 3.13
C CYS A 6 10.25 22.09 3.60
N TYR A 7 9.95 21.85 4.90
CA TYR A 7 9.70 20.50 5.43
C TYR A 7 8.46 19.83 4.83
N ASN A 8 7.36 20.58 4.62
CA ASN A 8 6.16 20.04 4.00
C ASN A 8 6.34 19.78 2.49
N ASP A 9 7.25 20.48 1.81
CA ASP A 9 7.64 20.21 0.42
C ASP A 9 8.65 19.05 0.29
N VAL A 10 9.58 18.90 1.24
CA VAL A 10 10.53 17.75 1.21
C VAL A 10 9.94 16.47 1.78
N ALA A 11 8.93 16.53 2.65
CA ALA A 11 8.24 15.35 3.17
C ALA A 11 7.72 14.40 2.06
N PRO A 12 7.00 14.87 1.02
CA PRO A 12 6.57 14.00 -0.07
C PRO A 12 7.73 13.48 -0.92
N LEU A 13 8.82 14.25 -1.08
CA LEU A 13 10.04 13.79 -1.77
C LEU A 13 10.72 12.65 -1.00
N ILE A 14 10.91 12.81 0.30
CA ILE A 14 11.51 11.80 1.17
C ILE A 14 10.62 10.56 1.21
N ALA A 15 9.29 10.72 1.28
CA ALA A 15 8.34 9.62 1.23
C ALA A 15 8.42 8.84 -0.09
N MET A 16 8.47 9.55 -1.23
CA MET A 16 8.61 8.93 -2.56
C MET A 16 9.94 8.18 -2.70
N VAL A 17 11.06 8.79 -2.30
CA VAL A 17 12.39 8.15 -2.34
C VAL A 17 12.39 6.90 -1.45
N THR A 18 11.87 6.99 -0.23
CA THR A 18 11.81 5.85 0.70
C THR A 18 10.95 4.72 0.14
N ALA A 19 9.79 5.05 -0.46
CA ALA A 19 8.91 4.06 -1.08
C ALA A 19 9.57 3.37 -2.28
N VAL A 20 10.22 4.12 -3.16
CA VAL A 20 10.94 3.57 -4.32
C VAL A 20 12.10 2.69 -3.86
N CYS A 21 12.92 3.16 -2.91
CA CYS A 21 14.02 2.36 -2.35
C CYS A 21 13.53 1.07 -1.71
N THR A 22 12.43 1.12 -0.96
CA THR A 22 11.83 -0.08 -0.34
C THR A 22 11.35 -1.05 -1.41
N ASN A 23 10.65 -0.54 -2.44
CA ASN A 23 10.11 -1.37 -3.52
C ASN A 23 11.23 -2.03 -4.35
N VAL A 24 12.31 -1.31 -4.64
CA VAL A 24 13.49 -1.88 -5.32
C VAL A 24 14.18 -2.91 -4.44
N GLY A 25 14.34 -2.62 -3.14
CA GLY A 25 14.98 -3.52 -2.17
C GLY A 25 14.27 -4.87 -2.06
N VAL A 26 12.94 -4.88 -1.97
CA VAL A 26 12.17 -6.14 -1.92
C VAL A 26 12.28 -6.95 -3.21
N ASN A 27 12.35 -6.29 -4.37
CA ASN A 27 12.55 -6.98 -5.66
C ASN A 27 13.93 -7.64 -5.76
N ILE A 28 14.98 -6.96 -5.27
CA ILE A 28 16.33 -7.53 -5.24
C ILE A 28 16.39 -8.73 -4.29
N LEU A 29 15.88 -8.58 -3.06
CA LEU A 29 15.81 -9.68 -2.08
C LEU A 29 15.01 -10.87 -2.60
N PHE A 30 13.90 -10.62 -3.30
CA PHE A 30 13.09 -11.67 -3.93
C PHE A 30 13.85 -12.41 -5.04
N LYS A 31 14.59 -11.66 -5.87
CA LYS A 31 15.40 -12.23 -6.96
C LYS A 31 16.56 -13.06 -6.40
N GLU A 32 17.20 -12.60 -5.33
CA GLU A 32 18.23 -13.34 -4.60
C GLU A 32 17.68 -14.60 -3.92
N ALA A 33 16.54 -14.49 -3.24
CA ALA A 33 15.90 -15.61 -2.55
C ALA A 33 15.46 -16.71 -3.54
N THR A 34 14.95 -16.30 -4.70
CA THR A 34 14.55 -17.24 -5.77
C THR A 34 15.77 -17.84 -6.48
N SER A 35 16.86 -17.09 -6.64
CA SER A 35 18.12 -17.60 -7.23
C SER A 35 18.78 -18.68 -6.36
N LYS A 36 18.49 -18.71 -5.06
CA LYS A 36 18.91 -19.79 -4.15
C LYS A 36 17.98 -21.02 -4.18
N GLY A 37 17.01 -21.06 -5.12
CA GLY A 37 16.09 -22.18 -5.29
C GLY A 37 14.92 -22.21 -4.29
N MET A 38 14.67 -21.12 -3.56
CA MET A 38 13.60 -21.07 -2.58
C MET A 38 12.24 -20.89 -3.28
N ASN A 39 11.29 -21.77 -2.95
CA ASN A 39 9.94 -21.72 -3.53
C ASN A 39 9.23 -20.40 -3.15
N GLN A 40 8.65 -19.71 -4.14
CA GLN A 40 7.97 -18.41 -3.97
C GLN A 40 6.88 -18.44 -2.91
N TYR A 41 6.15 -19.56 -2.78
CA TYR A 41 5.12 -19.71 -1.77
C TYR A 41 5.67 -19.62 -0.33
N ILE A 42 6.87 -20.15 -0.09
CA ILE A 42 7.51 -20.13 1.23
C ILE A 42 7.94 -18.70 1.57
N PHE A 43 8.50 -17.97 0.59
CA PHE A 43 8.90 -16.57 0.77
C PHE A 43 7.70 -15.66 1.10
N ILE A 44 6.58 -15.85 0.38
CA ILE A 44 5.35 -15.08 0.60
C ILE A 44 4.78 -15.38 1.99
N THR A 45 4.75 -16.64 2.38
CA THR A 45 4.24 -17.06 3.71
C THR A 45 5.10 -16.46 4.82
N TYR A 46 6.44 -16.50 4.69
CA TYR A 46 7.35 -15.88 5.66
C TYR A 46 7.14 -14.37 5.77
N SER A 47 7.02 -13.68 4.64
CA SER A 47 6.78 -12.22 4.62
C SER A 47 5.45 -11.87 5.28
N TYR A 48 4.40 -12.67 5.08
CA TYR A 48 3.10 -12.49 5.73
C TYR A 48 3.17 -12.67 7.24
N VAL A 49 3.90 -13.68 7.72
CA VAL A 49 4.10 -13.91 9.15
C VAL A 49 4.88 -12.76 9.79
N VAL A 50 5.95 -12.30 9.16
CA VAL A 50 6.72 -11.15 9.62
C VAL A 50 5.87 -9.88 9.63
N ALA A 51 5.09 -9.64 8.58
CA ALA A 51 4.18 -8.50 8.51
C ALA A 51 3.15 -8.53 9.63
N ALA A 52 2.52 -9.68 9.90
CA ALA A 52 1.56 -9.82 11.01
C ALA A 52 2.22 -9.56 12.37
N LEU A 53 3.45 -10.04 12.57
CA LEU A 53 4.20 -9.87 13.81
C LEU A 53 4.60 -8.40 14.04
N VAL A 54 4.91 -7.66 12.97
CA VAL A 54 5.20 -6.21 13.03
C VAL A 54 3.92 -5.38 13.20
N LEU A 55 2.80 -5.82 12.61
CA LEU A 55 1.51 -5.12 12.69
C LEU A 55 0.90 -5.21 14.09
N LEU A 56 1.14 -6.31 14.81
CA LEU A 56 0.64 -6.58 16.16
C LEU A 56 1.07 -5.53 17.22
N PRO A 57 2.36 -5.17 17.38
CA PRO A 57 2.76 -4.08 18.27
C PRO A 57 2.34 -2.69 17.75
N LEU A 58 2.26 -2.50 16.43
CA LEU A 58 1.80 -1.24 15.83
C LEU A 58 0.31 -0.98 16.12
N SER A 59 -0.49 -2.05 16.22
CA SER A 59 -1.91 -2.00 16.61
C SER A 59 -2.10 -1.38 17.98
N PHE A 60 -1.21 -1.70 18.93
CA PHE A 60 -1.32 -1.23 20.30
C PHE A 60 -0.97 0.26 20.45
N ILE A 61 -0.03 0.77 19.66
CA ILE A 61 0.45 2.15 19.78
C ILE A 61 -0.31 3.10 18.86
N PHE A 62 -0.68 2.66 17.64
CA PHE A 62 -1.32 3.51 16.62
C PHE A 62 -2.50 2.81 15.95
N PRO A 63 -3.67 2.73 16.61
CA PRO A 63 -4.84 2.00 16.09
C PRO A 63 -5.34 2.56 14.75
N ARG A 64 -5.14 3.85 14.50
CA ARG A 64 -5.57 4.52 13.25
C ARG A 64 -4.68 4.16 12.05
N LEU A 65 -3.36 4.01 12.28
CA LEU A 65 -2.42 3.52 11.26
C LEU A 65 -2.59 2.01 11.03
N PHE A 66 -2.93 1.27 12.08
CA PHE A 66 -3.25 -0.15 12.00
C PHE A 66 -4.45 -0.41 11.12
N LEU A 67 -5.56 0.34 11.29
CA LEU A 67 -6.74 0.21 10.42
C LEU A 67 -6.41 0.50 8.96
N LEU A 68 -5.61 1.53 8.69
CA LEU A 68 -5.20 1.89 7.33
C LEU A 68 -4.25 0.83 6.72
N GLY A 69 -3.32 0.29 7.51
CA GLY A 69 -2.46 -0.81 7.11
C GLY A 69 -3.23 -2.11 6.86
N LEU A 70 -4.21 -2.41 7.71
CA LEU A 70 -5.09 -3.58 7.57
C LEU A 70 -5.95 -3.47 6.30
N ILE A 71 -6.54 -2.30 6.01
CA ILE A 71 -7.32 -2.07 4.80
C ILE A 71 -6.44 -2.25 3.54
N GLY A 72 -5.21 -1.72 3.57
CA GLY A 72 -4.26 -1.86 2.47
C GLY A 72 -3.78 -3.29 2.25
N PHE A 73 -3.57 -4.02 3.34
CA PHE A 73 -3.18 -5.42 3.32
C PHE A 73 -4.30 -6.33 2.80
N LEU A 74 -5.55 -6.11 3.25
CA LEU A 74 -6.72 -6.81 2.72
C LEU A 74 -6.90 -6.52 1.22
N ALA A 75 -6.71 -5.26 0.81
CA ALA A 75 -6.77 -4.87 -0.60
C ALA A 75 -5.69 -5.58 -1.44
N GLN A 76 -4.46 -5.75 -0.92
CA GLN A 76 -3.43 -6.53 -1.60
C GLN A 76 -3.79 -8.02 -1.71
N ILE A 77 -4.28 -8.66 -0.65
CA ILE A 77 -4.72 -10.08 -0.71
C ILE A 77 -5.82 -10.25 -1.76
N CYS A 78 -6.82 -9.36 -1.74
CA CYS A 78 -7.89 -9.35 -2.72
C CYS A 78 -7.38 -9.09 -4.14
N ALA A 79 -6.37 -8.23 -4.32
CA ALA A 79 -5.75 -7.99 -5.62
C ALA A 79 -4.96 -9.21 -6.13
N TYR A 80 -4.15 -9.86 -5.28
CA TYR A 80 -3.40 -11.07 -5.66
C TYR A 80 -4.32 -12.24 -6.00
N LYS A 81 -5.38 -12.46 -5.22
CA LYS A 81 -6.43 -13.43 -5.58
C LYS A 81 -7.21 -12.99 -6.82
N GLY A 82 -7.52 -11.70 -6.93
CA GLY A 82 -8.22 -11.12 -8.07
C GLY A 82 -7.47 -11.34 -9.37
N ILE A 83 -6.15 -11.20 -9.42
CA ILE A 83 -5.34 -11.45 -10.63
C ILE A 83 -5.35 -12.93 -11.02
N ALA A 84 -5.48 -13.86 -10.06
CA ALA A 84 -5.56 -15.29 -10.35
C ALA A 84 -6.91 -15.69 -10.98
N ASP A 85 -8.00 -15.01 -10.59
CA ASP A 85 -9.37 -15.25 -11.10
C ASP A 85 -9.79 -14.29 -12.23
N SER A 86 -9.06 -13.20 -12.47
CA SER A 86 -9.43 -12.15 -13.41
C SER A 86 -8.53 -12.09 -14.63
N SER A 87 -9.12 -11.83 -15.79
CA SER A 87 -8.35 -11.58 -17.01
C SER A 87 -7.35 -10.41 -16.82
N PRO A 88 -6.13 -10.50 -17.40
CA PRO A 88 -5.10 -9.45 -17.31
C PRO A 88 -5.57 -8.04 -17.73
N THR A 89 -6.64 -7.98 -18.55
CA THR A 89 -7.33 -6.74 -18.94
C THR A 89 -8.06 -6.05 -17.77
N LEU A 90 -8.69 -6.81 -16.87
CA LEU A 90 -9.41 -6.25 -15.71
C LEU A 90 -8.45 -5.66 -14.67
N ALA A 91 -7.35 -6.36 -14.38
CA ALA A 91 -6.30 -5.88 -13.48
C ALA A 91 -5.65 -4.58 -13.98
N SER A 92 -5.42 -4.49 -15.30
CA SER A 92 -4.90 -3.27 -15.94
C SER A 92 -5.89 -2.11 -15.88
N ALA A 93 -7.19 -2.37 -16.12
CA ALA A 93 -8.23 -1.36 -16.02
C ALA A 93 -8.41 -0.82 -14.59
N MET A 94 -8.39 -1.69 -13.58
CA MET A 94 -8.48 -1.31 -12.16
C MET A 94 -7.32 -0.42 -11.71
N SER A 95 -6.11 -0.66 -12.22
CA SER A 95 -4.93 0.15 -11.90
C SER A 95 -5.06 1.59 -12.41
N ASN A 96 -5.62 1.78 -13.61
CA ASN A 96 -5.89 3.12 -14.17
C ASN A 96 -7.05 3.85 -13.48
N LEU A 97 -7.94 3.12 -12.82
CA LEU A 97 -9.10 3.69 -12.11
C LEU A 97 -8.73 4.20 -10.70
N GLY A 98 -7.57 3.86 -10.15
CA GLY A 98 -7.12 4.33 -8.83
C GLY A 98 -7.22 5.84 -8.61
N PRO A 99 -6.65 6.70 -9.49
CA PRO A 99 -6.79 8.15 -9.38
C PRO A 99 -8.23 8.64 -9.65
N ALA A 100 -8.97 7.99 -10.55
CA ALA A 100 -10.36 8.35 -10.87
C ALA A 100 -11.32 8.08 -9.70
N PHE A 101 -11.18 6.94 -9.03
CA PHE A 101 -11.99 6.56 -7.87
C PHE A 101 -11.74 7.49 -6.68
N THR A 102 -10.48 7.85 -6.45
CA THR A 102 -10.09 8.82 -5.41
C THR A 102 -10.73 10.19 -5.66
N PHE A 103 -10.79 10.64 -6.92
CA PHE A 103 -11.44 11.90 -7.30
C PHE A 103 -12.97 11.86 -7.08
N ILE A 104 -13.63 10.76 -7.46
CA ILE A 104 -15.08 10.58 -7.27
C ILE A 104 -15.42 10.59 -5.77
N LEU A 105 -14.70 9.82 -4.95
CA LEU A 105 -14.89 9.82 -3.49
C LEU A 105 -14.66 11.21 -2.89
N ALA A 106 -13.62 11.92 -3.31
CA ALA A 106 -13.34 13.27 -2.84
C ALA A 106 -14.48 14.25 -3.18
N VAL A 107 -15.07 14.16 -4.38
CA VAL A 107 -16.22 14.98 -4.78
C VAL A 107 -17.48 14.62 -3.99
N LEU A 108 -17.70 13.33 -3.74
CA LEU A 108 -18.87 12.82 -3.02
C LEU A 108 -18.83 13.23 -1.53
N PHE A 109 -17.69 13.03 -0.85
CA PHE A 109 -17.51 13.47 0.53
C PHE A 109 -17.47 14.99 0.67
N ARG A 110 -16.91 15.73 -0.29
CA ARG A 110 -16.99 17.20 -0.29
C ARG A 110 -18.42 17.72 -0.39
N LYS A 111 -19.33 17.00 -1.05
CA LYS A 111 -20.74 17.38 -1.13
C LYS A 111 -21.55 16.99 0.11
N ILE A 112 -21.18 15.91 0.80
CA ILE A 112 -21.83 15.45 2.03
C ILE A 112 -21.70 16.49 3.17
N ASP A 113 -20.64 17.31 3.18
CA ASP A 113 -20.44 18.39 4.15
C ASP A 113 -21.44 19.57 3.98
N PHE A 114 -22.02 19.74 2.79
CA PHE A 114 -22.96 20.84 2.48
C PHE A 114 -24.45 20.52 2.72
N THR A 115 -24.78 19.32 3.21
CA THR A 115 -26.19 18.90 3.48
C THR A 115 -26.40 18.54 4.95
N GLY A 116 -25.49 18.96 5.84
CA GLY A 116 -25.58 18.76 7.29
C GLY A 116 -25.82 20.03 8.11
N LYS A 117 -26.21 21.14 7.48
CA LYS A 117 -26.64 22.38 8.16
C LYS A 117 -27.88 22.95 7.50
#